data_AF-A0A9E4XP80-F1
#
_entry.id   AF-A0A9E4XP80-F1
#
_cell.length_a   1.000
_cell.length_b   1.000
_cell.length_c   1.000
_cell.angle_alpha   90.00
_cell.angle_beta   90.00
_cell.angle_gamma   90.00
#
_symmetry.space_group_name_H-M   'P 1'
#
loop_
_entity.id
_entity.type
_entity.pdbx_description
1 polymer ?
#
loop_
_entity_poly.entity_id
_entity_poly.type
_entity_poly.pdbx_seq_one_letter_code
_entity_poly.pdbx_strand_id
1 'polypeptide(L)'
;MAEQSEIKFEASTKRKRETRPWGTYEILTSGPGFQTKRLTVKTESRLSLQWHRHRDETWVVARGTAKVTVGDEEHTLGRGQSMFVARNVHHRIENISSVEPLEIIEIQTGD
;
A
#
# COMPACT_ATOMS: atom_id res chain seq x y z
N MET A 1 6.78 -25.64 26.93
CA MET A 1 5.58 -25.06 26.30
C MET A 1 5.88 -23.58 26.12
N ALA A 2 6.05 -23.09 24.89
CA ALA A 2 6.38 -21.69 24.66
C ALA A 2 5.13 -20.85 24.90
N GLU A 3 5.22 -19.92 25.84
CA GLU A 3 4.20 -18.93 26.14
C GLU A 3 3.97 -18.10 24.88
N GLN A 4 2.79 -18.24 24.26
CA GLN A 4 2.40 -17.38 23.16
C GLN A 4 2.16 -15.99 23.74
N SER A 5 3.11 -15.09 23.54
CA SER A 5 2.93 -13.67 23.86
C SER A 5 1.71 -13.15 23.09
N GLU A 6 0.72 -12.64 23.81
CA GLU A 6 -0.47 -12.02 23.23
C GLU A 6 -0.06 -10.81 22.36
N ILE A 7 -0.20 -10.93 21.04
CA ILE A 7 0.07 -9.80 20.14
C ILE A 7 -1.10 -8.82 20.24
N LYS A 8 -0.93 -7.76 21.04
CA LYS A 8 -1.89 -6.67 21.12
C LYS A 8 -1.63 -5.66 20.01
N PHE A 9 -2.55 -5.58 19.06
CA PHE A 9 -2.58 -4.53 18.05
C PHE A 9 -3.36 -3.34 18.60
N GLU A 10 -2.67 -2.35 19.16
CA GLU A 10 -3.32 -1.08 19.50
C GLU A 10 -3.62 -0.33 18.21
N ALA A 11 -4.90 -0.05 17.96
CA ALA A 11 -5.28 0.84 16.87
C ALA A 11 -4.65 2.21 17.13
N SER A 12 -3.79 2.68 16.21
CA SER A 12 -3.17 4.00 16.33
C SER A 12 -4.26 5.07 16.53
N THR A 13 -4.29 5.67 17.71
CA THR A 13 -5.22 6.77 18.06
C THR A 13 -4.91 8.05 17.30
N LYS A 14 -3.78 8.11 16.59
CA LYS A 14 -3.33 9.26 15.80
C LYS A 14 -3.18 8.86 14.33
N ARG A 15 -4.26 9.00 13.57
CA ARG A 15 -4.27 8.84 12.10
C ARG A 15 -3.36 9.89 11.48
N LYS A 16 -2.14 9.50 11.11
CA LYS A 16 -1.26 10.35 10.32
C LYS A 16 -1.73 10.28 8.87
N ARG A 17 -2.38 11.35 8.40
CA ARG A 17 -2.73 11.57 7.00
C ARG A 17 -1.80 12.61 6.41
N GLU A 18 -1.28 12.33 5.22
CA GLU A 18 -0.44 13.27 4.48
C GLU A 18 -0.91 13.40 3.03
N THR A 19 -0.87 14.63 2.52
CA THR A 19 -1.23 14.95 1.13
C THR A 19 0.02 15.01 0.26
N ARG A 20 -0.08 14.41 -0.92
CA ARG A 20 0.94 14.38 -1.97
C ARG A 20 0.34 14.90 -3.27
N PRO A 21 1.16 15.29 -4.26
CA PRO A 21 0.64 15.72 -5.57
C PRO A 21 -0.33 14.70 -6.20
N TRP A 22 0.01 13.41 -6.08
CA TRP A 22 -0.77 12.27 -6.61
C TRP A 22 -2.02 11.90 -5.79
N GLY A 23 -2.21 12.45 -4.59
CA GLY A 23 -3.28 12.00 -3.70
C GLY A 23 -2.93 12.09 -2.22
N THR A 24 -3.30 11.09 -1.43
CA THR A 24 -3.04 11.05 0.00
C THR A 24 -2.65 9.65 0.46
N TYR A 25 -1.97 9.56 1.60
CA TYR A 25 -1.92 8.32 2.36
C TYR A 25 -2.30 8.57 3.82
N GLU A 26 -2.86 7.55 4.46
CA GLU A 26 -3.21 7.53 5.88
C GLU A 26 -2.65 6.26 6.52
N ILE A 27 -1.94 6.38 7.63
CA ILE A 27 -1.56 5.21 8.44
C ILE A 27 -2.79 4.74 9.21
N LEU A 28 -3.20 3.48 8.97
CA LEU A 28 -4.36 2.87 9.61
C LEU A 28 -3.98 2.18 10.92
N THR A 29 -2.88 1.43 10.90
CA THR A 29 -2.34 0.73 12.07
C THR A 29 -0.85 0.45 11.84
N SER A 30 -0.11 0.26 12.92
CA SER A 30 1.31 -0.07 12.91
C SER A 30 1.65 -0.86 14.16
N GLY A 31 2.61 -1.77 14.05
CA GLY A 31 3.15 -2.50 15.19
C GLY A 31 4.54 -3.05 14.88
N PRO A 32 5.11 -3.87 15.77
CA PRO A 32 6.41 -4.48 15.54
C PRO A 32 6.40 -5.27 14.21
N GLY A 33 7.27 -4.88 13.28
CA GLY A 33 7.46 -5.55 12.00
C GLY A 33 6.44 -5.25 10.90
N PHE A 34 5.47 -4.34 11.12
CA PHE A 34 4.49 -4.02 10.09
C PHE A 34 3.85 -2.62 10.21
N GLN A 35 3.34 -2.13 9.07
CA GLN A 35 2.50 -0.95 9.00
C GLN A 35 1.42 -1.12 7.92
N THR A 36 0.19 -0.75 8.21
CA THR A 36 -0.89 -0.68 7.21
C THR A 36 -1.23 0.76 6.88
N LYS A 37 -1.39 1.05 5.58
CA LYS A 37 -1.81 2.36 5.07
C LYS A 37 -3.04 2.22 4.18
N ARG A 38 -3.81 3.29 4.11
CA ARG A 38 -4.74 3.55 3.01
C ARG A 38 -4.12 4.59 2.10
N LEU A 39 -3.96 4.25 0.82
CA LEU A 39 -3.60 5.18 -0.24
C LEU A 39 -4.88 5.61 -0.96
N THR A 40 -5.02 6.91 -1.23
CA THR A 40 -6.05 7.43 -2.14
C THR A 40 -5.34 8.17 -3.27
N VAL A 41 -5.35 7.59 -4.47
CA VAL A 41 -4.68 8.15 -5.65
C VAL A 41 -5.72 8.85 -6.51
N LYS A 42 -5.47 10.13 -6.83
CA LYS A 42 -6.34 10.93 -7.71
C LYS A 42 -6.46 10.27 -9.08
N THR A 43 -7.45 10.71 -9.86
CA THR A 43 -7.57 10.33 -11.26
C THR A 43 -6.29 10.69 -12.02
N GLU A 44 -5.92 9.85 -12.98
CA GLU A 44 -4.78 10.05 -13.89
C GLU A 44 -3.46 10.41 -13.17
N SER A 45 -3.28 9.86 -11.97
CA SER A 45 -2.16 10.16 -11.09
C SER A 45 -1.43 8.90 -10.69
N ARG A 46 -0.15 9.05 -10.38
CA ARG A 46 0.72 7.94 -9.99
C ARG A 46 1.66 8.29 -8.85
N LEU A 47 1.98 7.29 -8.05
CA LEU A 47 3.09 7.36 -7.13
C LEU A 47 4.41 7.40 -7.92
N SER A 48 5.47 7.94 -7.32
CA SER A 48 6.82 7.82 -7.88
C SER A 48 7.22 6.34 -7.94
N LEU A 49 8.15 5.98 -8.83
CA LEU A 49 8.78 4.65 -8.78
C LEU A 49 9.48 4.49 -7.42
N GLN A 50 9.21 3.41 -6.72
CA GLN A 50 9.73 3.12 -5.38
C GLN A 50 10.58 1.85 -5.40
N TRP A 51 11.43 1.72 -4.39
CA TRP A 51 12.25 0.55 -4.12
C TRP A 51 12.59 0.55 -2.63
N HIS A 52 12.47 -0.60 -1.96
CA HIS A 52 12.67 -0.71 -0.53
C HIS A 52 13.60 -1.87 -0.19
N ARG A 53 14.61 -1.59 0.64
CA ARG A 53 15.60 -2.60 1.08
C ARG A 53 15.09 -3.49 2.22
N HIS A 54 14.32 -2.93 3.14
CA HIS A 54 14.00 -3.55 4.44
C HIS A 54 12.56 -4.04 4.56
N ARG A 55 11.70 -3.71 3.61
CA ARG A 55 10.28 -4.07 3.66
C ARG A 55 9.78 -4.65 2.35
N ASP A 56 8.88 -5.60 2.51
CA ASP A 56 7.99 -6.09 1.47
C ASP A 56 6.67 -5.33 1.58
N GLU A 57 5.88 -5.33 0.50
CA GLU A 57 4.56 -4.71 0.47
C GLU A 57 3.51 -5.67 -0.09
N THR A 58 2.31 -5.61 0.45
CA THR A 58 1.12 -6.25 -0.12
C THR A 58 0.07 -5.18 -0.34
N TRP A 59 -0.43 -5.09 -1.56
CA TRP A 59 -1.45 -4.12 -1.95
C TRP A 59 -2.76 -4.84 -2.22
N VAL A 60 -3.88 -4.26 -1.78
CA VAL A 60 -5.24 -4.70 -2.11
C VAL A 60 -6.03 -3.51 -2.64
N VAL A 61 -6.67 -3.68 -3.79
CA VAL A 61 -7.52 -2.64 -4.36
C VAL A 61 -8.85 -2.60 -3.61
N ALA A 62 -9.07 -1.57 -2.80
CA ALA A 62 -10.34 -1.36 -2.09
C ALA A 62 -11.39 -0.72 -3.01
N ARG A 63 -10.97 0.18 -3.91
CA ARG A 63 -11.86 0.86 -4.87
C ARG A 63 -11.10 1.31 -6.12
N GLY A 64 -11.76 1.28 -7.28
CA GLY A 64 -11.19 1.70 -8.55
C GLY A 64 -10.41 0.59 -9.25
N THR A 65 -9.54 0.99 -10.19
CA THR A 65 -8.65 0.09 -10.93
C THR A 65 -7.22 0.64 -10.85
N ALA A 66 -6.28 -0.18 -10.41
CA ALA A 66 -4.87 0.14 -10.35
C ALA A 66 -4.15 -0.42 -11.58
N LYS A 67 -3.32 0.40 -12.22
CA LYS A 67 -2.19 -0.11 -12.99
C LYS A 67 -1.00 -0.17 -12.04
N VAL A 68 -0.37 -1.33 -11.92
CA VAL A 68 0.80 -1.51 -11.06
C VAL A 68 1.99 -1.97 -11.87
N THR A 69 3.18 -1.48 -11.52
CA THR A 69 4.46 -1.98 -12.02
C THR A 69 5.14 -2.73 -10.88
N VAL A 70 5.61 -3.94 -11.11
CA VAL A 70 6.39 -4.74 -10.16
C VAL A 70 7.55 -5.40 -10.91
N GLY A 71 8.77 -4.94 -10.66
CA GLY A 71 9.93 -5.28 -11.47
C GLY A 71 9.75 -4.76 -12.90
N ASP A 72 9.86 -5.67 -13.86
CA ASP A 72 9.71 -5.38 -15.29
C ASP A 72 8.28 -5.65 -15.81
N GLU A 73 7.36 -6.05 -14.93
CA GLU A 73 6.00 -6.42 -15.29
C GLU A 73 5.00 -5.32 -14.93
N GLU A 74 3.98 -5.16 -15.79
CA GLU A 74 2.82 -4.32 -15.54
C GLU A 74 1.55 -5.16 -15.41
N HIS A 75 0.75 -4.87 -14.38
CA HIS A 75 -0.49 -5.57 -14.09
C HIS A 75 -1.63 -4.56 -13.93
N THR A 76 -2.85 -4.97 -14.29
CA THR A 76 -4.07 -4.19 -14.02
C THR A 76 -4.90 -4.92 -12.98
N LEU A 77 -5.20 -4.25 -11.87
CA LEU A 77 -5.89 -4.80 -10.72
C LEU A 77 -7.19 -4.03 -10.47
N GLY A 78 -8.32 -4.72 -10.49
CA GLY A 78 -9.61 -4.22 -10.05
C GLY A 78 -9.86 -4.48 -8.57
N ARG A 79 -11.03 -4.04 -8.08
CA ARG A 79 -11.46 -4.19 -6.69
C ARG A 79 -11.33 -5.65 -6.20
N GLY A 80 -10.76 -5.81 -5.01
CA GLY A 80 -10.56 -7.09 -4.35
C GLY A 80 -9.33 -7.86 -4.82
N GLN A 81 -8.72 -7.48 -5.95
CA GLN A 81 -7.45 -8.06 -6.39
C GLN A 81 -6.28 -7.46 -5.59
N SER A 82 -5.21 -8.24 -5.50
CA SER A 82 -4.04 -7.91 -4.71
C SER A 82 -2.74 -8.16 -5.45
N MET A 83 -1.67 -7.54 -4.99
CA MET A 83 -0.32 -7.75 -5.50
C MET A 83 0.68 -7.76 -4.34
N PHE A 84 1.60 -8.73 -4.37
CA PHE A 84 2.74 -8.77 -3.46
C PHE A 84 3.96 -8.17 -4.16
N VAL A 85 4.73 -7.40 -3.41
CA VAL A 85 5.95 -6.74 -3.86
C VAL A 85 7.07 -7.08 -2.89
N ALA A 86 7.99 -7.92 -3.34
CA ALA A 86 9.16 -8.25 -2.55
C ALA A 86 10.07 -7.02 -2.39
N ARG A 87 10.79 -6.97 -1.27
CA ARG A 87 11.91 -6.05 -1.08
C ARG A 87 12.91 -6.20 -2.23
N ASN A 88 13.63 -5.13 -2.47
CA ASN A 88 14.57 -4.97 -3.58
C ASN A 88 13.94 -5.00 -4.98
N VAL A 89 12.61 -4.96 -5.10
CA VAL A 89 11.90 -4.85 -6.38
C VAL A 89 11.44 -3.42 -6.61
N HIS A 90 11.71 -2.88 -7.81
CA HIS A 90 11.16 -1.60 -8.23
C HIS A 90 9.66 -1.71 -8.44
N HIS A 91 8.89 -0.76 -7.95
CA HIS A 91 7.44 -0.86 -8.01
C HIS A 91 6.73 0.49 -8.03
N ARG A 92 5.51 0.52 -8.57
CA ARG A 92 4.70 1.73 -8.70
C ARG A 92 3.21 1.41 -8.76
N ILE A 93 2.39 2.28 -8.16
CA ILE A 93 0.93 2.27 -8.29
C ILE A 93 0.52 3.50 -9.09
N GLU A 94 -0.37 3.29 -10.06
CA GLU A 94 -0.95 4.31 -10.91
C GLU A 94 -2.47 4.13 -11.01
N ASN A 95 -3.19 5.24 -10.94
CA ASN A 95 -4.60 5.29 -11.27
C ASN A 95 -4.75 5.83 -12.70
N ILE A 96 -5.02 4.92 -13.64
CA ILE A 96 -5.24 5.28 -15.05
C ILE A 96 -6.69 5.72 -15.34
N SER A 97 -7.58 5.68 -14.34
CA SER A 97 -8.96 6.14 -14.50
C SER A 97 -9.02 7.67 -14.48
N SER A 98 -9.80 8.23 -15.40
CA SER A 98 -10.18 9.66 -15.43
C SER A 98 -11.46 9.98 -14.66
N VAL A 99 -12.18 8.96 -14.18
CA VAL A 99 -13.54 9.13 -13.62
C VAL A 99 -13.55 9.07 -12.10
N GLU A 100 -12.80 8.15 -11.50
CA GLU A 100 -12.82 7.96 -10.05
C GLU A 100 -11.43 7.78 -9.43
N PRO A 101 -11.23 8.21 -8.17
CA PRO A 101 -10.00 7.95 -7.46
C PRO A 101 -9.86 6.46 -7.10
N LEU A 102 -8.61 6.02 -7.04
CA LEU A 102 -8.20 4.69 -6.65
C LEU A 102 -7.94 4.65 -5.14
N GLU A 103 -8.46 3.64 -4.44
CA GLU A 103 -8.10 3.37 -3.05
C GLU A 103 -7.41 2.01 -2.93
N ILE A 104 -6.23 2.02 -2.30
CA ILE A 104 -5.43 0.83 -2.01
C ILE A 104 -5.24 0.70 -0.51
N ILE A 105 -5.39 -0.52 0.01
CA ILE A 105 -4.87 -0.88 1.32
C ILE A 105 -3.48 -1.49 1.12
N GLU A 106 -2.47 -0.86 1.68
CA GLU A 106 -1.08 -1.29 1.63
C GLU A 106 -0.69 -1.85 3.00
N ILE A 107 -0.14 -3.06 3.02
CA ILE A 107 0.47 -3.68 4.19
C ILE A 107 1.97 -3.75 3.92
N GLN A 108 2.76 -3.11 4.77
CA GLN A 108 4.21 -3.17 4.76
C GLN A 108 4.65 -4.14 5.84
N THR A 109 5.51 -5.10 5.51
CA THR A 109 6.09 -6.06 6.44
C THR A 109 7.61 -6.08 6.32
N GLY A 110 8.32 -6.07 7.44
CA GLY A 110 9.77 -5.96 7.47
C GLY A 110 10.28 -5.18 8.68
N ASP A 111 11.57 -4.91 8.70
CA ASP A 111 12.27 -4.34 9.87
C ASP A 111 11.92 -2.86 10.10
#